data_AF-A0A8T7E0L9-F1
#
_entry.id   AF-A0A8T7E0L9-F1
#
_cell.length_a   1.000
_cell.length_b   1.000
_cell.length_c   1.000
_cell.angle_alpha   90.00
_cell.angle_beta   90.00
_cell.angle_gamma   90.00
#
_symmetry.space_group_name_H-M   'P 1'
#
loop_
_entity.id
_entity.type
_entity.pdbx_description
1 polymer ?
#
loop_
_entity_poly.entity_id
_entity_poly.type
_entity_poly.pdbx_seq_one_letter_code
_entity_poly.pdbx_strand_id
1 'polypeptide(L)'
;MSDHDQQHLIAMPDGWSYWRSFALRSAGFPLAQLSAYAITGEETAPSAPEYLERLARQLIETAGHRRFREALTWQNPALLDTVLDPLISTPPGAWNKQHRRRALAIISYLQRYAAKNDTIGFFGPIEFGSIVDERCGLVLDRGAAIPTRSVTRFDYWAIDALAQQCSADRQLLLDVAPRLLPRYRLQGGKLLRSDGQSMTLPPAAAALLERVDGRHSARAIADELAAAGLAPGPGVVLRMVEELSARGILDWALRVPVVDEPEQALRELLKALPVTAATRRALEVVTTWQQALADIAAAAGDPDRLAPAIAACGELVTRSTGAEAVRYAGEVYAGRQPVYQDCRRGDEVAVGRDLLERLHGPLGLILASARWYTWQIAQSMQELFQARFLAMAAEDRA
;
A
#
# COMPACT_ATOMS: atom_id res chain seq x y z
N MET A 1 -1.98 8.15 35.18
CA MET A 1 -2.83 7.42 34.20
C MET A 1 -3.79 6.58 35.01
N SER A 2 -5.08 6.62 34.68
CA SER A 2 -6.09 5.87 35.43
C SER A 2 -5.96 4.37 35.15
N ASP A 3 -6.42 3.52 36.06
CA ASP A 3 -6.41 2.05 35.91
C ASP A 3 -7.14 1.55 34.64
N HIS A 4 -8.03 2.39 34.07
CA HIS A 4 -8.68 2.12 32.79
C HIS A 4 -7.75 2.22 31.58
N ASP A 5 -6.69 3.03 31.63
CA ASP A 5 -5.78 3.24 30.49
C ASP A 5 -4.86 2.04 30.23
N GLN A 6 -4.66 1.14 31.20
CA GLN A 6 -3.70 0.02 31.09
C GLN A 6 -4.34 -1.34 30.82
N GLN A 7 -5.66 -1.43 30.70
CA GLN A 7 -6.35 -2.71 30.47
C GLN A 7 -5.91 -3.40 29.16
N HIS A 8 -5.45 -2.64 28.18
CA HIS A 8 -4.96 -3.13 26.89
C HIS A 8 -3.50 -3.62 26.92
N LEU A 9 -2.83 -3.56 28.07
CA LEU A 9 -1.42 -3.91 28.25
C LEU A 9 -1.21 -5.10 29.18
N ILE A 10 -0.12 -5.82 28.95
CA ILE A 10 0.44 -6.83 29.85
C ILE A 10 1.82 -6.36 30.28
N ALA A 11 1.95 -6.03 31.57
CA ALA A 11 3.20 -5.57 32.16
C ALA A 11 4.22 -6.70 32.33
N MET A 12 5.49 -6.36 32.14
CA MET A 12 6.65 -7.24 32.30
C MET A 12 7.63 -6.72 33.37
N PRO A 13 8.47 -7.60 33.96
CA PRO A 13 9.34 -7.24 35.08
C PRO A 13 10.36 -6.12 34.83
N ASP A 14 10.76 -5.90 33.58
CA ASP A 14 11.82 -4.97 33.17
C ASP A 14 11.29 -3.59 32.70
N GLY A 15 10.03 -3.29 33.01
CA GLY A 15 9.38 -2.02 32.68
C GLY A 15 8.83 -1.96 31.25
N TRP A 16 8.92 -3.04 30.47
CA TRP A 16 8.21 -3.16 29.20
C TRP A 16 6.77 -3.63 29.40
N SER A 17 5.94 -3.39 28.40
CA SER A 17 4.58 -3.93 28.34
C SER A 17 4.27 -4.35 26.91
N TYR A 18 3.50 -5.42 26.77
CA TYR A 18 2.97 -5.86 25.48
C TYR A 18 1.54 -5.40 25.33
N TRP A 19 1.14 -5.01 24.11
CA TRP A 19 -0.28 -4.92 23.80
C TRP A 19 -0.91 -6.30 23.87
N ARG A 20 -2.14 -6.35 24.38
CA ARG A 20 -2.95 -7.57 24.41
C ARG A 20 -3.38 -8.08 23.04
N SER A 21 -3.03 -7.39 21.96
CA SER A 21 -3.34 -7.80 20.61
C SER A 21 -2.07 -7.89 19.77
N PHE A 22 -2.00 -8.86 18.87
CA PHE A 22 -0.91 -9.01 17.92
C PHE A 22 -1.47 -9.41 16.55
N ALA A 23 -0.75 -9.05 15.49
CA ALA A 23 -1.11 -9.46 14.13
C ALA A 23 -0.66 -10.91 13.87
N LEU A 24 -1.60 -11.76 13.46
CA LEU A 24 -1.38 -13.10 12.95
C LEU A 24 -1.33 -13.06 11.42
N ARG A 25 -0.20 -13.50 10.87
CA ARG A 25 -0.04 -13.75 9.42
C ARG A 25 0.18 -15.24 9.22
N SER A 26 -0.58 -15.84 8.31
CA SER A 26 -0.34 -17.23 7.91
C SER A 26 -0.72 -17.52 6.46
N ALA A 27 -0.12 -18.57 5.90
CA ALA A 27 -0.48 -19.13 4.60
C ALA A 27 -1.98 -19.48 4.52
N GLY A 28 -2.61 -19.23 3.38
CA GLY A 28 -4.04 -19.51 3.19
C GLY A 28 -4.34 -20.88 2.55
N PHE A 29 -3.31 -21.60 2.09
CA PHE A 29 -3.44 -22.98 1.66
C PHE A 29 -2.85 -23.94 2.71
N PRO A 30 -3.42 -25.14 2.89
CA PRO A 30 -2.88 -26.12 3.84
C PRO A 30 -1.47 -26.58 3.46
N LEU A 31 -0.55 -26.60 4.43
CA LEU A 31 0.80 -27.17 4.25
C LEU A 31 0.77 -28.63 3.75
N ALA A 32 -0.28 -29.37 4.10
CA ALA A 32 -0.49 -30.76 3.64
C ALA A 32 -0.55 -30.89 2.11
N GLN A 33 -0.95 -29.82 1.39
CA GLN A 33 -0.91 -29.82 -0.07
C GLN A 33 0.52 -29.82 -0.61
N LEU A 34 1.48 -29.23 0.11
CA LEU A 34 2.90 -29.30 -0.24
C LEU A 34 3.53 -30.64 0.11
N SER A 35 3.14 -31.25 1.24
CA SER A 35 3.71 -32.53 1.66
C SER A 35 3.42 -33.66 0.67
N ALA A 36 2.38 -33.54 -0.15
CA ALA A 36 2.10 -34.48 -1.25
C ALA A 36 3.21 -34.52 -2.33
N TYR A 37 4.05 -33.49 -2.40
CA TYR A 37 5.18 -33.38 -3.34
C TYR A 37 6.53 -33.61 -2.66
N ALA A 38 6.55 -33.94 -1.36
CA ALA A 38 7.78 -34.19 -0.63
C ALA A 38 8.34 -35.57 -0.98
N ILE A 39 9.64 -35.63 -1.27
CA ILE A 39 10.35 -36.91 -1.42
C ILE A 39 10.56 -37.48 -0.01
N THR A 40 9.80 -38.50 0.36
CA THR A 40 10.05 -39.26 1.59
C THR A 40 11.14 -40.28 1.32
N GLY A 41 12.12 -40.41 2.23
CA GLY A 41 13.38 -41.16 2.01
C GLY A 41 13.26 -42.66 1.70
N GLU A 42 12.05 -43.22 1.66
CA GLU A 42 11.77 -44.63 1.32
C GLU A 42 11.34 -44.84 -0.15
N GLU A 43 11.10 -43.78 -0.93
CA GLU A 43 10.68 -43.92 -2.31
C GLU A 43 11.85 -44.27 -3.25
N THR A 44 11.69 -45.39 -3.96
CA THR A 44 12.58 -45.85 -5.03
C THR A 44 12.81 -44.76 -6.07
N ALA A 45 14.02 -44.21 -6.10
CA ALA A 45 14.56 -43.28 -7.09
C ALA A 45 13.59 -42.15 -7.56
N PRO A 46 13.83 -40.87 -7.19
CA PRO A 46 13.04 -39.69 -7.60
C PRO A 46 12.88 -39.49 -9.13
N SER A 47 13.51 -40.33 -9.94
CA SER A 47 13.49 -40.35 -11.40
C SER A 47 12.62 -41.47 -11.99
N ALA A 48 11.95 -42.31 -11.20
CA ALA A 48 11.06 -43.36 -11.71
C ALA A 48 9.91 -42.74 -12.52
N PRO A 49 9.64 -43.21 -13.76
CA PRO A 49 8.58 -42.66 -14.61
C PRO A 49 7.21 -42.60 -13.92
N GLU A 50 6.85 -43.66 -13.19
CA GLU A 50 5.58 -43.75 -12.46
C GLU A 50 5.46 -42.71 -11.34
N TYR A 51 6.56 -42.41 -10.64
CA TYR A 51 6.62 -41.36 -9.63
C TYR A 51 6.38 -39.98 -10.25
N LEU A 52 7.04 -39.70 -11.38
CA LEU A 52 6.90 -38.43 -12.10
C LEU A 52 5.49 -38.27 -12.69
N GLU A 53 4.87 -39.34 -13.20
CA GLU A 53 3.49 -39.34 -13.68
C GLU A 53 2.46 -39.12 -12.57
N ARG A 54 2.71 -39.67 -11.38
CA ARG A 54 1.87 -39.42 -10.19
C ARG A 54 1.96 -37.96 -9.75
N LEU A 55 3.18 -37.43 -9.62
CA LEU A 55 3.45 -36.03 -9.26
C LEU A 55 2.81 -35.09 -10.29
N ALA A 56 2.92 -35.44 -11.57
CA ALA A 56 2.31 -34.75 -12.69
C ALA A 56 0.80 -34.64 -12.56
N ARG A 57 0.13 -35.76 -12.30
CA ARG A 57 -1.33 -35.83 -12.15
C ARG A 57 -1.80 -34.99 -10.97
N GLN A 58 -1.12 -35.11 -9.82
CA GLN A 58 -1.43 -34.32 -8.61
C GLN A 58 -1.23 -32.82 -8.84
N LEU A 59 -0.19 -32.43 -9.57
CA LEU A 59 0.05 -31.03 -9.92
C LEU A 59 -1.04 -30.48 -10.84
N ILE A 60 -1.49 -31.26 -11.85
CA ILE A 60 -2.59 -30.86 -12.74
C ILE A 60 -3.90 -30.72 -11.96
N GLU A 61 -4.18 -31.64 -11.02
CA GLU A 61 -5.36 -31.56 -10.15
C GLU A 61 -5.33 -30.30 -9.28
N THR A 62 -4.20 -30.03 -8.62
CA THR A 62 -4.04 -28.82 -7.79
C THR A 62 -4.12 -27.55 -8.62
N ALA A 63 -3.48 -27.52 -9.79
CA ALA A 63 -3.52 -26.42 -10.75
C ALA A 63 -4.95 -26.16 -11.27
N GLY A 64 -5.74 -27.22 -11.45
CA GLY A 64 -7.14 -27.16 -11.86
C GLY A 64 -8.10 -26.72 -10.75
N HIS A 65 -7.65 -26.64 -9.50
CA HIS A 65 -8.51 -26.26 -8.39
C HIS A 65 -8.89 -24.77 -8.45
N ARG A 66 -10.19 -24.46 -8.34
CA ARG A 66 -10.75 -23.10 -8.48
C ARG A 66 -10.03 -22.08 -7.61
N ARG A 67 -9.74 -22.43 -6.34
CA ARG A 67 -8.98 -21.56 -5.42
C ARG A 67 -7.55 -21.30 -5.86
N PHE A 68 -6.86 -22.29 -6.42
CA PHE A 68 -5.49 -22.09 -6.89
C PHE A 68 -5.47 -21.12 -8.08
N ARG A 69 -6.38 -21.32 -9.04
CA ARG A 69 -6.57 -20.39 -10.15
C ARG A 69 -6.88 -18.98 -9.64
N GLU A 70 -7.83 -18.81 -8.72
CA GLU A 70 -8.18 -17.51 -8.16
C GLU A 70 -6.99 -16.82 -7.45
N ALA A 71 -6.21 -17.54 -6.65
CA ALA A 71 -5.02 -17.00 -6.01
C ALA A 71 -3.99 -16.52 -7.04
N LEU A 72 -3.79 -17.31 -8.11
CA LEU A 72 -2.92 -16.95 -9.21
C LEU A 72 -3.48 -15.76 -10.01
N THR A 73 -4.79 -15.63 -10.18
CA THR A 73 -5.43 -14.47 -10.79
C THR A 73 -5.13 -13.20 -10.00
N TRP A 74 -5.30 -13.20 -8.67
CA TRP A 74 -4.97 -12.04 -7.84
C TRP A 74 -3.49 -11.68 -7.88
N GLN A 75 -2.60 -12.68 -7.88
CA GLN A 75 -1.17 -12.43 -7.82
C GLN A 75 -0.53 -12.09 -9.18
N ASN A 76 -0.94 -12.79 -10.24
CA ASN A 76 -0.36 -12.68 -11.57
C ASN A 76 -1.28 -13.27 -12.66
N PRO A 77 -2.27 -12.50 -13.16
CA PRO A 77 -3.21 -12.97 -14.18
C PRO A 77 -2.53 -13.50 -15.45
N ALA A 78 -1.39 -12.93 -15.85
CA ALA A 78 -0.68 -13.35 -17.05
C ALA A 78 -0.16 -14.81 -17.00
N LEU A 79 -0.02 -15.38 -15.81
CA LEU A 79 0.38 -16.79 -15.66
C LEU A 79 -0.75 -17.78 -15.93
N LEU A 80 -2.00 -17.33 -15.98
CA LEU A 80 -3.12 -18.18 -16.39
C LEU A 80 -2.88 -18.69 -17.81
N ASP A 81 -2.73 -17.78 -18.76
CA ASP A 81 -2.58 -18.11 -20.19
C ASP A 81 -1.19 -18.65 -20.53
N THR A 82 -0.14 -18.18 -19.86
CA THR A 82 1.25 -18.52 -20.24
C THR A 82 1.78 -19.79 -19.57
N VAL A 83 1.23 -20.15 -18.40
CA VAL A 83 1.74 -21.25 -17.56
C VAL A 83 0.64 -22.23 -17.16
N LEU A 84 -0.44 -21.77 -16.51
CA LEU A 84 -1.45 -22.63 -15.90
C LEU A 84 -2.24 -23.43 -16.94
N ASP A 85 -2.88 -22.74 -17.90
CA ASP A 85 -3.74 -23.39 -18.89
C ASP A 85 -2.94 -24.27 -19.85
N PRO A 86 -1.74 -23.88 -20.32
CA PRO A 86 -0.87 -24.77 -21.08
C PRO A 86 -0.37 -25.99 -20.27
N LEU A 87 -0.22 -25.87 -18.95
CA LEU A 87 0.18 -27.00 -18.10
C LEU A 87 -0.94 -28.03 -18.01
N ILE A 88 -2.17 -27.58 -17.77
CA ILE A 88 -3.37 -28.41 -17.60
C ILE A 88 -3.78 -29.08 -18.93
N SER A 89 -3.69 -28.36 -20.04
CA SER A 89 -4.11 -28.85 -21.37
C SER A 89 -3.12 -29.84 -22.02
N THR A 90 -1.87 -29.93 -21.54
CA THR A 90 -0.89 -30.86 -22.10
C THR A 90 -1.10 -32.28 -21.52
N PRO A 91 -1.29 -33.32 -22.36
CA PRO A 91 -1.55 -34.68 -21.88
C PRO A 91 -0.33 -35.27 -21.12
N PRO A 92 -0.56 -36.12 -20.11
CA PRO A 92 0.49 -36.89 -19.46
C PRO A 92 1.29 -37.69 -20.50
N GLY A 93 2.62 -37.60 -20.47
CA GLY A 93 3.53 -38.26 -21.42
C GLY A 93 4.13 -37.35 -22.51
N ALA A 94 3.56 -36.16 -22.75
CA ALA A 94 4.09 -35.17 -23.71
C ALA A 94 5.02 -34.11 -23.05
N TRP A 95 5.59 -34.43 -21.88
CA TRP A 95 6.28 -33.48 -21.02
C TRP A 95 7.70 -33.17 -21.50
N ASN A 96 7.85 -32.07 -22.25
CA ASN A 96 9.15 -31.54 -22.66
C ASN A 96 9.77 -30.60 -21.60
N LYS A 97 10.94 -30.03 -21.89
CA LYS A 97 11.63 -29.05 -21.02
C LYS A 97 10.74 -27.85 -20.65
N GLN A 98 9.91 -27.38 -21.58
CA GLN A 98 9.01 -26.25 -21.34
C GLN A 98 7.89 -26.61 -20.37
N HIS A 99 7.32 -27.81 -20.48
CA HIS A 99 6.30 -28.31 -19.55
C HIS A 99 6.86 -28.44 -18.13
N ARG A 100 8.06 -29.02 -17.98
CA ARG A 100 8.76 -29.08 -16.69
C ARG A 100 8.99 -27.70 -16.07
N ARG A 101 9.35 -26.69 -16.89
CA ARG A 101 9.50 -25.31 -16.43
C ARG A 101 8.18 -24.72 -15.91
N ARG A 102 7.06 -24.97 -16.60
CA ARG A 102 5.72 -24.55 -16.16
C ARG A 102 5.35 -25.24 -14.84
N ALA A 103 5.62 -26.54 -14.72
CA ALA A 103 5.37 -27.31 -13.50
C ALA A 103 6.14 -26.74 -12.30
N LEU A 104 7.44 -26.45 -12.45
CA LEU A 104 8.26 -25.82 -11.41
C LEU A 104 7.73 -24.43 -11.02
N ALA A 105 7.22 -23.66 -11.98
CA ALA A 105 6.58 -22.38 -11.67
C ALA A 105 5.34 -22.57 -10.79
N ILE A 106 4.43 -23.48 -11.15
CA ILE A 106 3.23 -23.78 -10.34
C ILE A 106 3.60 -24.29 -8.95
N ILE A 107 4.59 -25.17 -8.82
CA ILE A 107 5.11 -25.63 -7.52
C ILE A 107 5.63 -24.45 -6.69
N SER A 108 6.33 -23.50 -7.31
CA SER A 108 6.83 -22.31 -6.60
C SER A 108 5.68 -21.43 -6.07
N TYR A 109 4.58 -21.30 -6.82
CA TYR A 109 3.37 -20.61 -6.35
C TYR A 109 2.66 -21.39 -5.24
N LEU A 110 2.56 -22.71 -5.35
CA LEU A 110 2.02 -23.54 -4.27
C LEU A 110 2.85 -23.42 -2.99
N GLN A 111 4.18 -23.40 -3.11
CA GLN A 111 5.09 -23.17 -1.98
C GLN A 111 4.83 -21.83 -1.31
N ARG A 112 4.61 -20.78 -2.11
CA ARG A 112 4.24 -19.46 -1.59
C ARG A 112 2.90 -19.51 -0.86
N TYR A 113 1.88 -20.09 -1.46
CA TYR A 113 0.52 -20.08 -0.93
C TYR A 113 0.31 -20.95 0.31
N ALA A 114 1.13 -21.99 0.50
CA ALA A 114 0.99 -22.95 1.58
C ALA A 114 2.09 -22.89 2.65
N ALA A 115 3.23 -22.23 2.40
CA ALA A 115 4.34 -22.16 3.35
C ALA A 115 4.88 -20.73 3.62
N LYS A 116 4.41 -19.70 2.90
CA LYS A 116 4.77 -18.31 3.19
C LYS A 116 3.61 -17.56 3.82
N ASN A 117 3.92 -16.79 4.85
CA ASN A 117 2.96 -15.92 5.55
C ASN A 117 2.94 -14.52 4.92
N ASP A 118 2.90 -14.47 3.58
CA ASP A 118 2.75 -13.22 2.84
C ASP A 118 1.39 -12.58 3.18
N THR A 119 1.26 -11.27 3.02
CA THR A 119 -0.01 -10.56 3.24
C THR A 119 -0.60 -10.23 1.88
N ILE A 120 -1.49 -11.08 1.39
CA ILE A 120 -2.14 -10.91 0.10
C ILE A 120 -3.33 -11.87 -0.04
N GLY A 121 -4.53 -11.30 -0.21
CA GLY A 121 -5.77 -12.05 -0.44
C GLY A 121 -6.03 -13.18 0.56
N PHE A 122 -6.88 -14.13 0.16
CA PHE A 122 -7.23 -15.28 1.02
C PHE A 122 -6.10 -16.31 1.16
N PHE A 123 -5.03 -16.17 0.38
CA PHE A 123 -3.87 -17.07 0.37
C PHE A 123 -2.69 -16.55 1.19
N GLY A 124 -2.82 -15.33 1.70
CA GLY A 124 -2.05 -14.75 2.78
C GLY A 124 -2.92 -13.83 3.65
N PRO A 125 -3.97 -14.35 4.33
CA PRO A 125 -4.84 -13.52 5.16
C PRO A 125 -4.12 -12.98 6.40
N ILE A 126 -4.75 -11.99 7.06
CA ILE A 126 -4.36 -11.50 8.37
C ILE A 126 -5.49 -11.78 9.37
N GLU A 127 -5.15 -11.97 10.64
CA GLU A 127 -6.11 -11.82 11.74
C GLU A 127 -5.39 -11.21 12.95
N PHE A 128 -6.13 -10.83 13.98
CA PHE A 128 -5.57 -10.41 15.26
C PHE A 128 -5.76 -11.51 16.29
N GLY A 129 -4.65 -11.89 16.92
CA GLY A 129 -4.65 -12.74 18.11
C GLY A 129 -4.66 -11.91 19.38
N SER A 130 -4.96 -12.55 20.50
CA SER A 130 -4.98 -11.95 21.83
C SER A 130 -3.89 -12.52 22.73
N ILE A 131 -3.31 -11.70 23.59
CA ILE A 131 -2.48 -12.14 24.70
C ILE A 131 -3.35 -12.10 25.95
N VAL A 132 -3.41 -13.23 26.65
CA VAL A 132 -4.32 -13.46 27.78
C VAL A 132 -3.52 -13.73 29.06
N ASP A 133 -4.13 -13.49 30.21
CA ASP A 133 -3.45 -13.66 31.51
C ASP A 133 -3.36 -15.14 31.92
N GLU A 134 -4.25 -15.95 31.39
CA GLU A 134 -4.31 -17.39 31.57
C GLU A 134 -3.01 -18.05 31.09
N ARG A 135 -2.59 -19.07 31.83
CA ARG A 135 -1.44 -19.92 31.49
C ARG A 135 -1.88 -21.05 30.58
N CYS A 136 -2.17 -20.72 29.32
CA CYS A 136 -2.70 -21.65 28.32
C CYS A 136 -1.72 -21.97 27.17
N GLY A 137 -0.48 -21.46 27.19
CA GLY A 137 0.48 -21.67 26.11
C GLY A 137 0.06 -20.96 24.82
N LEU A 138 -0.08 -21.71 23.72
CA LEU A 138 -0.62 -21.20 22.46
C LEU A 138 -1.92 -21.96 22.17
N VAL A 139 -3.03 -21.23 22.12
CA VAL A 139 -4.34 -21.76 21.73
C VAL A 139 -4.66 -21.24 20.34
N LEU A 140 -5.03 -22.16 19.46
CA LEU A 140 -5.56 -21.88 18.13
C LEU A 140 -6.92 -22.56 18.04
N ASP A 141 -7.99 -21.76 18.05
CA ASP A 141 -9.32 -22.25 17.70
C ASP A 141 -9.56 -22.00 16.21
N ARG A 142 -9.89 -23.07 15.50
CA ARG A 142 -10.18 -23.01 14.07
C ARG A 142 -11.62 -22.54 13.92
N GLY A 143 -11.79 -21.24 13.75
CA GLY A 143 -13.10 -20.66 13.51
C GLY A 143 -13.63 -20.92 12.10
N ALA A 144 -14.39 -19.96 11.56
CA ALA A 144 -15.08 -20.12 10.28
C ALA A 144 -14.13 -20.30 9.09
N ALA A 145 -14.69 -20.75 7.95
CA ALA A 145 -13.94 -20.94 6.71
C ALA A 145 -13.19 -19.65 6.30
N ILE A 146 -11.92 -19.82 5.88
CA ILE A 146 -11.06 -18.71 5.44
C ILE A 146 -11.33 -18.43 3.95
N PRO A 147 -11.58 -17.17 3.53
CA PRO A 147 -11.60 -15.96 4.35
C PRO A 147 -12.97 -15.68 4.98
N THR A 148 -13.00 -15.06 6.16
CA THR A 148 -14.23 -14.57 6.81
C THR A 148 -14.67 -13.20 6.29
N ARG A 149 -13.70 -12.42 5.81
CA ARG A 149 -13.92 -11.13 5.17
C ARG A 149 -12.89 -10.92 4.09
N SER A 150 -13.32 -10.36 2.96
CA SER A 150 -12.44 -9.92 1.88
C SER A 150 -12.77 -8.46 1.56
N VAL A 151 -11.73 -7.66 1.33
CA VAL A 151 -11.86 -6.27 0.92
C VAL A 151 -10.98 -6.06 -0.30
N THR A 152 -11.58 -5.61 -1.40
CA THR A 152 -10.87 -5.23 -2.62
C THR A 152 -10.66 -3.72 -2.59
N ARG A 153 -9.43 -3.28 -2.86
CA ARG A 153 -9.05 -1.85 -2.85
C ARG A 153 -8.20 -1.53 -4.07
N PHE A 154 -8.18 -0.24 -4.44
CA PHE A 154 -7.21 0.27 -5.39
C PHE A 154 -5.83 0.37 -4.74
N ASP A 155 -4.80 0.05 -5.51
CA ASP A 155 -3.44 0.44 -5.19
C ASP A 155 -3.27 1.96 -5.37
N TYR A 156 -2.50 2.60 -4.49
CA TYR A 156 -2.34 4.05 -4.49
C TYR A 156 -1.83 4.60 -5.79
N TRP A 157 -0.93 3.89 -6.49
CA TRP A 157 -0.37 4.40 -7.73
C TRP A 157 -1.45 4.66 -8.78
N ALA A 158 -2.53 3.85 -8.80
CA ALA A 158 -3.61 3.99 -9.75
C ALA A 158 -4.44 5.24 -9.46
N ILE A 159 -4.71 5.49 -8.17
CA ILE A 159 -5.43 6.70 -7.73
C ILE A 159 -4.57 7.96 -7.88
N ASP A 160 -3.27 7.88 -7.62
CA ASP A 160 -2.33 8.97 -7.87
C ASP A 160 -2.28 9.33 -9.36
N ALA A 161 -2.25 8.33 -10.25
CA ALA A 161 -2.30 8.54 -11.69
C ALA A 161 -3.62 9.21 -12.12
N LEU A 162 -4.75 8.81 -11.52
CA LEU A 162 -6.04 9.45 -11.77
C LEU A 162 -6.08 10.89 -11.26
N ALA A 163 -5.59 11.14 -10.04
CA ALA A 163 -5.51 12.47 -9.46
C ALA A 163 -4.58 13.39 -10.28
N GLN A 164 -3.47 12.86 -10.80
CA GLN A 164 -2.58 13.57 -11.71
C GLN A 164 -3.30 13.92 -13.02
N GLN A 165 -4.06 12.99 -13.59
CA GLN A 165 -4.86 13.27 -14.79
C GLN A 165 -5.92 14.34 -14.53
N CYS A 166 -6.64 14.27 -13.41
CA CYS A 166 -7.58 15.32 -13.03
C CYS A 166 -6.88 16.68 -12.85
N SER A 167 -5.66 16.68 -12.32
CA SER A 167 -4.84 17.89 -12.15
C SER A 167 -4.36 18.48 -13.49
N ALA A 168 -4.35 17.70 -14.58
CA ALA A 168 -4.03 18.21 -15.91
C ALA A 168 -5.19 19.01 -16.54
N ASP A 169 -6.44 18.86 -16.06
CA ASP A 169 -7.54 19.73 -16.47
C ASP A 169 -7.37 21.10 -15.80
N ARG A 170 -6.89 22.07 -16.58
CA ARG A 170 -6.68 23.44 -16.11
C ARG A 170 -7.91 24.06 -15.47
N GLN A 171 -9.12 23.80 -15.99
CA GLN A 171 -10.34 24.40 -15.43
C GLN A 171 -10.60 23.89 -14.02
N LEU A 172 -10.31 22.61 -13.76
CA LEU A 172 -10.40 22.02 -12.44
C LEU A 172 -9.31 22.58 -11.52
N LEU A 173 -8.07 22.65 -12.01
CA LEU A 173 -6.91 23.04 -11.20
C LEU A 173 -7.00 24.49 -10.67
N LEU A 174 -7.67 25.39 -11.40
CA LEU A 174 -7.96 26.75 -10.94
C LEU A 174 -8.70 26.79 -9.60
N ASP A 175 -9.55 25.80 -9.34
CA ASP A 175 -10.34 25.73 -8.12
C ASP A 175 -9.64 24.88 -7.02
N VAL A 176 -8.46 24.34 -7.30
CA VAL A 176 -7.63 23.61 -6.34
C VAL A 176 -6.70 24.59 -5.60
N ALA A 177 -6.56 24.38 -4.29
CA ALA A 177 -5.68 25.18 -3.44
C ALA A 177 -4.19 24.81 -3.66
N PRO A 178 -3.34 25.75 -4.06
CA PRO A 178 -1.89 25.52 -4.06
C PRO A 178 -1.39 25.39 -2.62
N ARG A 179 -0.26 24.69 -2.44
CA ARG A 179 0.40 24.50 -1.15
C ARG A 179 1.87 24.86 -1.24
N LEU A 180 2.40 25.56 -0.25
CA LEU A 180 3.83 25.74 -0.14
C LEU A 180 4.48 24.40 0.24
N LEU A 181 5.49 23.96 -0.51
CA LEU A 181 6.15 22.70 -0.22
C LEU A 181 6.85 22.77 1.15
N PRO A 182 6.76 21.73 2.01
CA PRO A 182 7.21 21.79 3.41
C PRO A 182 8.70 22.11 3.63
N ARG A 183 9.53 21.98 2.60
CA ARG A 183 10.96 22.35 2.62
C ARG A 183 11.19 23.87 2.54
N TYR A 184 10.13 24.64 2.31
CA TYR A 184 10.18 26.10 2.30
C TYR A 184 9.35 26.68 3.43
N ARG A 185 9.79 27.84 3.93
CA ARG A 185 9.03 28.68 4.85
C ARG A 185 9.11 30.11 4.39
N LEU A 186 7.98 30.82 4.38
CA LEU A 186 7.97 32.25 4.13
C LEU A 186 8.16 32.99 5.46
N GLN A 187 9.11 33.92 5.52
CA GLN A 187 9.33 34.78 6.68
C GLN A 187 9.83 36.16 6.23
N GLY A 188 9.08 37.22 6.52
CA GLY A 188 9.47 38.60 6.21
C GLY A 188 9.78 38.85 4.74
N GLY A 189 8.99 38.29 3.82
CA GLY A 189 9.23 38.39 2.37
C GLY A 189 10.40 37.55 1.83
N LYS A 190 11.06 36.75 2.69
CA LYS A 190 12.10 35.80 2.30
C LYS A 190 11.56 34.38 2.31
N LEU A 191 11.91 33.61 1.28
CA LEU A 191 11.67 32.18 1.23
C LEU A 191 12.89 31.46 1.81
N LEU A 192 12.72 30.89 2.99
CA LEU A 192 13.72 30.07 3.68
C LEU A 192 13.67 28.64 3.16
N ARG A 193 14.84 28.01 3.03
CA ARG A 193 15.02 26.64 2.56
C ARG A 193 15.53 25.74 3.68
N SER A 194 15.30 24.44 3.55
CA SER A 194 15.78 23.43 4.50
C SER A 194 17.31 23.30 4.60
N ASP A 195 18.05 23.80 3.60
CA ASP A 195 19.52 23.85 3.60
C ASP A 195 20.09 25.11 4.28
N GLY A 196 19.24 25.93 4.91
CA GLY A 196 19.63 27.17 5.58
C GLY A 196 19.77 28.38 4.66
N GLN A 197 19.63 28.20 3.34
CA GLN A 197 19.65 29.33 2.40
C GLN A 197 18.31 30.08 2.41
N SER A 198 18.36 31.35 2.01
CA SER A 198 17.14 32.15 1.80
C SER A 198 17.20 32.91 0.48
N MET A 199 16.02 33.21 -0.08
CA MET A 199 15.90 34.11 -1.22
C MET A 199 14.86 35.19 -0.93
N THR A 200 15.18 36.44 -1.23
CA THR A 200 14.20 37.54 -1.19
C THR A 200 13.25 37.37 -2.38
N LEU A 201 11.95 37.40 -2.10
CA LEU A 201 10.94 37.33 -3.15
C LEU A 201 10.54 38.73 -3.63
N PRO A 202 10.17 38.87 -4.91
CA PRO A 202 9.44 40.05 -5.37
C PRO A 202 8.17 40.27 -4.52
N PRO A 203 7.75 41.53 -4.26
CA PRO A 203 6.61 41.82 -3.39
C PRO A 203 5.32 41.07 -3.76
N ALA A 204 5.02 40.98 -5.06
CA ALA A 204 3.85 40.23 -5.55
C ALA A 204 3.95 38.72 -5.25
N ALA A 205 5.14 38.13 -5.33
CA ALA A 205 5.34 36.71 -5.03
C ALA A 205 5.28 36.43 -3.52
N ALA A 206 5.79 37.35 -2.69
CA ALA A 206 5.60 37.28 -1.25
C ALA A 206 4.12 37.36 -0.86
N ALA A 207 3.40 38.36 -1.39
CA ALA A 207 1.96 38.53 -1.13
C ALA A 207 1.11 37.33 -1.58
N LEU A 208 1.49 36.68 -2.69
CA LEU A 208 0.93 35.40 -3.12
C LEU A 208 1.19 34.31 -2.08
N LEU A 209 2.45 34.05 -1.74
CA LEU A 209 2.79 32.97 -0.81
C LEU A 209 2.23 33.17 0.60
N GLU A 210 2.00 34.41 1.05
CA GLU A 210 1.30 34.72 2.30
C GLU A 210 -0.15 34.21 2.33
N ARG A 211 -0.78 34.08 1.16
CA ARG A 211 -2.17 33.59 1.00
C ARG A 211 -2.26 32.12 0.62
N VAL A 212 -1.12 31.47 0.36
CA VAL A 212 -1.05 30.04 0.09
C VAL A 212 -1.10 29.28 1.41
N ASP A 213 -2.32 29.03 1.90
CA ASP A 213 -2.60 28.30 3.14
C ASP A 213 -3.01 26.83 2.93
N GLY A 214 -3.08 26.40 1.67
CA GLY A 214 -3.52 25.06 1.27
C GLY A 214 -5.03 24.83 1.37
N ARG A 215 -5.82 25.89 1.58
CA ARG A 215 -7.29 25.85 1.70
C ARG A 215 -7.96 26.72 0.64
N HIS A 216 -7.45 27.92 0.38
CA HIS A 216 -7.98 28.82 -0.64
C HIS A 216 -7.55 28.39 -2.05
N SER A 217 -8.49 28.38 -3.00
CA SER A 217 -8.19 28.01 -4.39
C SER A 217 -7.28 29.02 -5.08
N ALA A 218 -6.55 28.57 -6.11
CA ALA A 218 -5.72 29.47 -6.92
C ALA A 218 -6.54 30.63 -7.50
N ARG A 219 -7.77 30.37 -7.94
CA ARG A 219 -8.72 31.40 -8.40
C ARG A 219 -9.07 32.39 -7.29
N ALA A 220 -9.44 31.92 -6.10
CA ALA A 220 -9.80 32.79 -4.98
C ALA A 220 -8.63 33.70 -4.57
N ILE A 221 -7.42 33.14 -4.48
CA ILE A 221 -6.20 33.91 -4.18
C ILE A 221 -5.92 34.96 -5.27
N ALA A 222 -6.09 34.57 -6.54
CA ALA A 222 -5.89 35.47 -7.67
C ALA A 222 -6.88 36.64 -7.71
N ASP A 223 -8.16 36.36 -7.45
CA ASP A 223 -9.22 37.37 -7.38
C ASP A 223 -9.00 38.31 -6.19
N GLU A 224 -8.61 37.78 -5.02
CA GLU A 224 -8.31 38.58 -3.83
C GLU A 224 -7.14 39.54 -4.07
N LEU A 225 -6.02 39.05 -4.59
CA LEU A 225 -4.84 39.87 -4.85
C LEU A 225 -5.09 40.94 -5.92
N ALA A 226 -5.88 40.62 -6.94
CA ALA A 226 -6.29 41.59 -7.95
C ALA A 226 -7.20 42.67 -7.35
N ALA A 227 -8.19 42.29 -6.54
CA ALA A 227 -9.09 43.22 -5.87
C ALA A 227 -8.36 44.14 -4.88
N ALA A 228 -7.31 43.64 -4.23
CA ALA A 228 -6.46 44.41 -3.33
C ALA A 228 -5.46 45.34 -4.05
N GLY A 229 -5.40 45.33 -5.39
CA GLY A 229 -4.41 46.09 -6.17
C GLY A 229 -2.97 45.60 -6.01
N LEU A 230 -2.78 44.39 -5.46
CA LEU A 230 -1.48 43.77 -5.24
C LEU A 230 -0.97 43.02 -6.48
N ALA A 231 -1.83 42.84 -7.48
CA ALA A 231 -1.50 42.33 -8.80
C ALA A 231 -2.30 43.04 -9.89
N PRO A 232 -1.78 43.18 -11.12
CA PRO A 232 -2.50 43.83 -12.23
C PRO A 232 -3.79 43.12 -12.66
N GLY A 233 -3.99 41.86 -12.26
CA GLY A 233 -5.21 41.10 -12.50
C GLY A 233 -5.05 39.61 -12.16
N PRO A 234 -6.16 38.85 -12.08
CA PRO A 234 -6.12 37.45 -11.64
C PRO A 234 -5.23 36.57 -12.53
N GLY A 235 -5.24 36.82 -13.85
CA GLY A 235 -4.43 36.06 -14.80
C GLY A 235 -2.91 36.20 -14.59
N VAL A 236 -2.43 37.31 -14.00
CA VAL A 236 -1.01 37.47 -13.64
C VAL A 236 -0.67 36.57 -12.46
N VAL A 237 -1.52 36.55 -11.43
CA VAL A 237 -1.32 35.72 -10.23
C VAL A 237 -1.33 34.24 -10.60
N LEU A 238 -2.25 33.80 -11.45
CA LEU A 238 -2.32 32.39 -11.89
C LEU A 238 -1.06 31.94 -12.61
N ARG A 239 -0.46 32.79 -13.48
CA ARG A 239 0.85 32.49 -14.09
C ARG A 239 1.96 32.41 -13.06
N MET A 240 1.94 33.25 -12.02
CA MET A 240 2.91 33.14 -10.93
C MET A 240 2.76 31.82 -10.15
N VAL A 241 1.52 31.35 -9.91
CA VAL A 241 1.29 30.04 -9.30
C VAL A 241 1.88 28.93 -10.17
N GLU A 242 1.68 28.99 -11.49
CA GLU A 242 2.27 28.04 -12.44
C GLU A 242 3.80 28.04 -12.40
N GLU A 243 4.42 29.22 -12.44
CA GLU A 243 5.88 29.37 -12.39
C GLU A 243 6.47 28.83 -11.09
N LEU A 244 5.84 29.14 -9.95
CA LEU A 244 6.27 28.65 -8.65
C LEU A 244 6.05 27.13 -8.49
N SER A 245 4.99 26.58 -9.09
CA SER A 245 4.76 25.13 -9.17
C SER A 245 5.82 24.45 -10.03
N ALA A 246 6.10 24.98 -11.22
CA ALA A 246 7.12 24.46 -12.14
C ALA A 246 8.54 24.49 -11.54
N ARG A 247 8.83 25.48 -10.69
CA ARG A 247 10.09 25.57 -9.94
C ARG A 247 10.14 24.65 -8.71
N GLY A 248 9.08 23.91 -8.42
CA GLY A 248 8.97 23.07 -7.25
C GLY A 248 9.05 23.87 -5.96
N ILE A 249 8.39 25.03 -5.91
CA ILE A 249 8.16 25.83 -4.69
C ILE A 249 6.75 25.56 -4.17
N LEU A 250 5.77 25.56 -5.07
CA LEU A 250 4.39 25.18 -4.79
C LEU A 250 4.13 23.74 -5.22
N ASP A 251 3.24 23.07 -4.50
CA ASP A 251 2.52 21.90 -4.96
C ASP A 251 1.11 22.35 -5.34
N TRP A 252 0.80 22.32 -6.63
CA TRP A 252 -0.50 22.72 -7.17
C TRP A 252 -1.07 21.57 -7.99
N ALA A 253 -1.70 20.63 -7.29
CA ALA A 253 -2.30 19.41 -7.81
C ALA A 253 -3.36 18.91 -6.82
N LEU A 254 -4.26 18.05 -7.30
CA LEU A 254 -5.09 17.23 -6.41
C LEU A 254 -4.20 16.20 -5.72
N ARG A 255 -4.14 16.26 -4.39
CA ARG A 255 -3.39 15.31 -3.55
C ARG A 255 -4.34 14.47 -2.74
N VAL A 256 -4.33 13.17 -3.01
CA VAL A 256 -5.13 12.18 -2.27
C VAL A 256 -4.35 11.79 -1.01
N PRO A 257 -4.97 11.82 0.18
CA PRO A 257 -4.31 11.40 1.41
C PRO A 257 -4.07 9.88 1.42
N VAL A 258 -3.10 9.44 2.22
CA VAL A 258 -2.88 8.01 2.51
C VAL A 258 -3.96 7.53 3.47
N VAL A 259 -5.09 7.07 2.91
CA VAL A 259 -6.21 6.42 3.59
C VAL A 259 -6.63 5.13 2.90
N ASP A 260 -7.30 4.21 3.59
CA ASP A 260 -7.57 2.88 3.03
C ASP A 260 -8.47 2.89 1.76
N GLU A 261 -9.33 3.90 1.59
CA GLU A 261 -10.25 4.09 0.44
C GLU A 261 -9.85 5.35 -0.36
N PRO A 262 -8.71 5.32 -1.07
CA PRO A 262 -8.15 6.50 -1.73
C PRO A 262 -9.07 7.03 -2.85
N GLU A 263 -9.82 6.18 -3.53
CA GLU A 263 -10.82 6.58 -4.53
C GLU A 263 -11.98 7.37 -3.91
N GLN A 264 -12.40 7.00 -2.70
CA GLN A 264 -13.44 7.71 -1.97
C GLN A 264 -12.90 9.05 -1.45
N ALA A 265 -11.65 9.11 -0.99
CA ALA A 265 -11.01 10.38 -0.65
C ALA A 265 -10.89 11.32 -1.87
N LEU A 266 -10.51 10.80 -3.04
CA LEU A 266 -10.49 11.60 -4.28
C LEU A 266 -11.89 12.11 -4.65
N ARG A 267 -12.92 11.27 -4.51
CA ARG A 267 -14.32 11.68 -4.75
C ARG A 267 -14.73 12.84 -3.83
N GLU A 268 -14.41 12.77 -2.54
CA GLU A 268 -14.76 13.84 -1.59
C GLU A 268 -13.96 15.13 -1.85
N LEU A 269 -12.68 15.02 -2.25
CA LEU A 269 -11.91 16.18 -2.71
C LEU A 269 -12.57 16.87 -3.92
N LEU A 270 -13.01 16.08 -4.91
CA LEU A 270 -13.69 16.62 -6.09
C LEU A 270 -15.04 17.24 -5.77
N LYS A 271 -15.83 16.64 -4.86
CA LYS A 271 -17.13 17.19 -4.43
C LYS A 271 -17.01 18.51 -3.65
N ALA A 272 -15.88 18.73 -2.99
CA ALA A 272 -15.62 19.98 -2.28
C ALA A 272 -15.32 21.16 -3.24
N LEU A 273 -15.01 20.88 -4.51
CA LEU A 273 -14.80 21.90 -5.54
C LEU A 273 -16.13 22.47 -6.07
N PRO A 274 -16.12 23.68 -6.66
CA PRO A 274 -17.28 24.20 -7.36
C PRO A 274 -17.82 23.25 -8.43
N VAL A 275 -19.14 23.20 -8.58
CA VAL A 275 -19.81 22.34 -9.55
C VAL A 275 -19.63 22.93 -10.96
N THR A 276 -18.62 22.43 -11.67
CA THR A 276 -18.32 22.81 -13.06
C THR A 276 -18.48 21.62 -14.00
N ALA A 277 -18.36 21.84 -15.31
CA ALA A 277 -18.29 20.74 -16.28
C ALA A 277 -17.04 19.86 -16.04
N ALA A 278 -15.92 20.45 -15.63
CA ALA A 278 -14.68 19.71 -15.34
C ALA A 278 -14.84 18.81 -14.10
N THR A 279 -15.38 19.35 -13.01
CA THR A 279 -15.64 18.58 -11.77
C THR A 279 -16.63 17.44 -12.02
N ARG A 280 -17.70 17.68 -12.81
CA ARG A 280 -18.67 16.62 -13.17
C ARG A 280 -18.02 15.48 -13.94
N ARG A 281 -17.22 15.78 -14.98
CA ARG A 281 -16.48 14.75 -15.74
C ARG A 281 -15.53 13.96 -14.84
N ALA A 282 -14.78 14.63 -13.97
CA ALA A 282 -13.86 13.96 -13.04
C ALA A 282 -14.61 13.00 -12.09
N LEU A 283 -15.76 13.43 -11.56
CA LEU A 283 -16.61 12.61 -10.70
C LEU A 283 -17.21 11.41 -11.43
N GLU A 284 -17.59 11.55 -12.71
CA GLU A 284 -18.05 10.44 -13.56
C GLU A 284 -16.96 9.37 -13.75
N VAL A 285 -15.71 9.80 -13.98
CA VAL A 285 -14.57 8.87 -14.08
C VAL A 285 -14.36 8.13 -12.76
N VAL A 286 -14.30 8.83 -11.62
CA VAL A 286 -14.15 8.19 -10.30
C VAL A 286 -15.30 7.21 -10.01
N THR A 287 -16.53 7.58 -10.37
CA THR A 287 -17.71 6.69 -10.20
C THR A 287 -17.56 5.42 -11.04
N THR A 288 -17.05 5.54 -12.27
CA THR A 288 -16.78 4.38 -13.15
C THR A 288 -15.72 3.46 -12.54
N TRP A 289 -14.67 4.01 -11.95
CA TRP A 289 -13.64 3.24 -11.24
C TRP A 289 -14.21 2.53 -10.00
N GLN A 290 -15.03 3.22 -9.20
CA GLN A 290 -15.71 2.62 -8.04
C GLN A 290 -16.61 1.46 -8.45
N GLN A 291 -17.31 1.56 -9.59
CA GLN A 291 -18.10 0.46 -10.12
C GLN A 291 -17.22 -0.72 -10.56
N ALA A 292 -16.11 -0.47 -11.25
CA ALA A 292 -15.17 -1.53 -11.63
C ALA A 292 -14.61 -2.27 -10.40
N LEU A 293 -14.29 -1.55 -9.31
CA LEU A 293 -13.87 -2.14 -8.05
C LEU A 293 -14.95 -3.04 -7.44
N ALA A 294 -16.22 -2.60 -7.48
CA ALA A 294 -17.36 -3.37 -7.02
C ALA A 294 -17.59 -4.63 -7.87
N ASP A 295 -17.45 -4.53 -9.19
CA ASP A 295 -17.58 -5.67 -10.11
C ASP A 295 -16.50 -6.73 -9.86
N ILE A 296 -15.25 -6.30 -9.59
CA ILE A 296 -14.16 -7.19 -9.19
C ILE A 296 -14.47 -7.86 -7.85
N ALA A 297 -14.93 -7.09 -6.86
CA ALA A 297 -15.31 -7.64 -5.56
C ALA A 297 -16.45 -8.67 -5.69
N ALA A 298 -17.43 -8.44 -6.56
CA ALA A 298 -18.52 -9.36 -6.86
C ALA A 298 -18.09 -10.61 -7.65
N ALA A 299 -16.93 -10.57 -8.30
CA ALA A 299 -16.33 -11.72 -8.99
C ALA A 299 -15.42 -12.57 -8.06
N ALA A 300 -15.19 -12.16 -6.81
CA ALA A 300 -14.42 -12.94 -5.85
C ALA A 300 -15.01 -14.34 -5.66
N GLY A 301 -14.15 -15.34 -5.55
CA GLY A 301 -14.52 -16.75 -5.56
C GLY A 301 -14.72 -17.33 -6.96
N ASP A 302 -14.80 -16.52 -8.03
CA ASP A 302 -15.03 -16.97 -9.40
C ASP A 302 -13.90 -16.56 -10.36
N PRO A 303 -12.86 -17.40 -10.53
CA PRO A 303 -11.67 -17.03 -11.31
C PRO A 303 -11.97 -16.67 -12.76
N ASP A 304 -12.98 -17.29 -13.37
CA ASP A 304 -13.35 -17.08 -14.77
C ASP A 304 -14.02 -15.71 -14.98
N ARG A 305 -14.67 -15.16 -13.94
CA ARG A 305 -15.20 -13.79 -13.93
C ARG A 305 -14.17 -12.78 -13.42
N LEU A 306 -13.31 -13.19 -12.49
CA LEU A 306 -12.34 -12.32 -11.84
C LEU A 306 -11.26 -11.84 -12.80
N ALA A 307 -10.68 -12.74 -13.61
CA ALA A 307 -9.61 -12.37 -14.53
C ALA A 307 -10.07 -11.31 -15.57
N PRO A 308 -11.22 -11.46 -16.25
CA PRO A 308 -11.77 -10.42 -17.12
C PRO A 308 -12.09 -9.11 -16.38
N ALA A 309 -12.60 -9.16 -15.15
CA ALA A 309 -12.92 -7.96 -14.38
C ALA A 309 -11.66 -7.15 -14.03
N ILE A 310 -10.58 -7.82 -13.61
CA ILE A 310 -9.28 -7.19 -13.35
C ILE A 310 -8.71 -6.60 -14.66
N ALA A 311 -8.78 -7.34 -15.77
CA ALA A 311 -8.31 -6.86 -17.07
C ALA A 311 -9.07 -5.60 -17.52
N ALA A 312 -10.41 -5.61 -17.42
CA ALA A 312 -11.25 -4.45 -17.75
C ALA A 312 -10.93 -3.23 -16.88
N CYS A 313 -10.64 -3.43 -15.59
CA CYS A 313 -10.15 -2.37 -14.71
C CYS A 313 -8.79 -1.83 -15.17
N GLY A 314 -7.86 -2.70 -15.58
CA GLY A 314 -6.57 -2.28 -16.15
C GLY A 314 -6.72 -1.43 -17.41
N GLU A 315 -7.62 -1.81 -18.32
CA GLU A 315 -7.95 -1.03 -19.51
C GLU A 315 -8.57 0.33 -19.17
N LEU A 316 -9.45 0.36 -18.15
CA LEU A 316 -10.03 1.59 -17.63
C LEU A 316 -8.95 2.53 -17.09
N VAL A 317 -8.01 2.03 -16.30
CA VAL A 317 -6.87 2.81 -15.77
C VAL A 317 -6.04 3.39 -16.91
N THR A 318 -5.70 2.56 -17.91
CA THR A 318 -4.89 2.97 -19.06
C THR A 318 -5.58 4.05 -19.86
N ARG A 319 -6.86 3.86 -20.19
CA ARG A 319 -7.66 4.82 -20.96
C ARG A 319 -7.89 6.13 -20.22
N SER A 320 -8.11 6.07 -18.90
CA SER A 320 -8.35 7.26 -18.10
C SER A 320 -7.07 8.07 -17.84
N THR A 321 -5.92 7.43 -17.65
CA THR A 321 -4.70 8.10 -17.15
C THR A 321 -3.54 8.15 -18.14
N GLY A 322 -3.58 7.34 -19.21
CA GLY A 322 -2.45 7.13 -20.10
C GLY A 322 -1.30 6.31 -19.52
N ALA A 323 -1.36 5.93 -18.23
CA ALA A 323 -0.36 5.08 -17.60
C ALA A 323 -0.56 3.60 -17.99
N GLU A 324 0.54 2.84 -18.07
CA GLU A 324 0.43 1.39 -18.23
C GLU A 324 -0.26 0.75 -17.02
N ALA A 325 -1.21 -0.15 -17.27
CA ALA A 325 -1.99 -0.85 -16.24
C ALA A 325 -1.15 -1.75 -15.32
N VAL A 326 0.05 -2.16 -15.78
CA VAL A 326 0.97 -3.02 -15.06
C VAL A 326 2.29 -2.29 -14.90
N ARG A 327 2.71 -2.04 -13.66
CA ARG A 327 4.01 -1.42 -13.36
C ARG A 327 5.01 -2.46 -12.84
N TYR A 328 6.30 -2.18 -13.03
CA TYR A 328 7.43 -2.93 -12.49
C TYR A 328 7.52 -4.41 -12.95
N ALA A 329 7.55 -4.64 -14.26
CA ALA A 329 7.76 -5.96 -14.82
C ALA A 329 9.10 -6.57 -14.34
N GLY A 330 9.02 -7.55 -13.42
CA GLY A 330 10.18 -8.29 -12.92
C GLY A 330 10.64 -7.93 -11.50
N GLU A 331 10.06 -6.92 -10.85
CA GLU A 331 10.40 -6.58 -9.47
C GLU A 331 9.53 -7.31 -8.43
N VAL A 332 10.11 -7.58 -7.26
CA VAL A 332 9.45 -8.26 -6.14
C VAL A 332 8.89 -7.18 -5.20
N TYR A 333 7.62 -7.31 -4.80
CA TYR A 333 6.88 -6.42 -3.87
C TYR A 333 6.29 -5.11 -4.44
N ALA A 334 6.30 -4.90 -5.76
CA ALA A 334 5.50 -3.84 -6.38
C ALA A 334 4.11 -4.37 -6.78
N GLY A 335 3.04 -3.61 -6.47
CA GLY A 335 1.67 -3.90 -6.90
C GLY A 335 1.58 -3.90 -8.42
N ARG A 336 1.48 -5.09 -9.02
CA ARG A 336 1.45 -5.28 -10.49
C ARG A 336 0.13 -4.88 -11.12
N GLN A 337 -0.91 -4.78 -10.32
CA GLN A 337 -2.28 -4.53 -10.75
C GLN A 337 -2.78 -3.23 -10.09
N PRO A 338 -3.78 -2.56 -10.67
CA PRO A 338 -4.36 -1.36 -10.07
C PRO A 338 -5.17 -1.65 -8.82
N VAL A 339 -5.47 -2.91 -8.54
CA VAL A 339 -6.26 -3.37 -7.41
C VAL A 339 -5.54 -4.49 -6.67
N TYR A 340 -5.83 -4.60 -5.37
CA TYR A 340 -5.43 -5.72 -4.53
C TYR A 340 -6.60 -6.16 -3.67
N GLN A 341 -6.46 -7.35 -3.07
CA GLN A 341 -7.40 -7.87 -2.10
C GLN A 341 -6.68 -8.14 -0.79
N ASP A 342 -7.28 -7.68 0.30
CA ASP A 342 -6.93 -8.10 1.65
C ASP A 342 -8.03 -8.98 2.23
N CYS A 343 -7.63 -10.02 2.95
CA CYS A 343 -8.55 -10.95 3.57
C CYS A 343 -8.26 -11.13 5.06
N ARG A 344 -9.34 -11.31 5.82
CA ARG A 344 -9.29 -11.82 7.18
C ARG A 344 -9.59 -13.31 7.24
N ARG A 345 -8.94 -14.00 8.16
CA ARG A 345 -9.24 -15.40 8.52
C ARG A 345 -10.16 -15.43 9.74
N GLY A 346 -10.76 -16.59 9.99
CA GLY A 346 -11.73 -16.76 11.08
C GLY A 346 -11.14 -17.36 12.34
N ASP A 347 -9.84 -17.61 12.39
CA ASP A 347 -9.19 -18.29 13.51
C ASP A 347 -9.09 -17.36 14.72
N GLU A 348 -9.36 -17.89 15.91
CA GLU A 348 -9.06 -17.21 17.16
C GLU A 348 -7.74 -17.74 17.72
N VAL A 349 -6.78 -16.84 17.97
CA VAL A 349 -5.48 -17.20 18.52
C VAL A 349 -5.27 -16.50 19.84
N ALA A 350 -4.98 -17.28 20.88
CA ALA A 350 -4.60 -16.76 22.18
C ALA A 350 -3.19 -17.22 22.56
N VAL A 351 -2.39 -16.27 23.05
CA VAL A 351 -1.08 -16.54 23.66
C VAL A 351 -1.21 -16.32 25.17
N GLY A 352 -0.97 -17.37 25.93
CA GLY A 352 -0.99 -17.34 27.38
C GLY A 352 0.25 -16.67 27.97
N ARG A 353 0.09 -16.20 29.21
CA ARG A 353 1.15 -15.51 29.97
C ARG A 353 2.43 -16.33 30.10
N ASP A 354 2.32 -17.64 30.24
CA ASP A 354 3.45 -18.57 30.39
C ASP A 354 4.36 -18.60 29.14
N LEU A 355 3.78 -18.55 27.94
CA LEU A 355 4.54 -18.48 26.70
C LEU A 355 5.21 -17.12 26.55
N LEU A 356 4.50 -16.04 26.89
CA LEU A 356 5.05 -14.69 26.85
C LEU A 356 6.23 -14.52 27.83
N GLU A 357 6.12 -15.03 29.07
CA GLU A 357 7.19 -15.02 30.08
C GLU A 357 8.44 -15.76 29.59
N ARG A 358 8.27 -16.88 28.87
CA ARG A 358 9.39 -17.63 28.28
C ARG A 358 10.09 -16.86 27.15
N LEU A 359 9.33 -16.13 26.34
CA LEU A 359 9.86 -15.29 25.25
C LEU A 359 10.45 -13.97 25.78
N HIS A 360 10.09 -13.57 27.00
CA HIS A 360 10.48 -12.30 27.57
C HIS A 360 12.00 -12.13 27.69
N GLY A 361 12.72 -13.12 28.21
CA GLY A 361 14.18 -13.04 28.40
C GLY A 361 14.94 -12.63 27.13
N PRO A 362 14.83 -13.36 26.01
CA PRO A 362 15.49 -12.98 24.77
C PRO A 362 14.93 -11.68 24.16
N LEU A 363 13.62 -11.42 24.24
CA LEU A 363 13.03 -10.19 23.71
C LEU A 363 13.47 -8.95 24.50
N GLY A 364 13.60 -9.03 25.81
CA GLY A 364 14.06 -7.96 26.69
C GLY A 364 15.45 -7.48 26.31
N LEU A 365 16.37 -8.40 25.96
CA LEU A 365 17.72 -8.05 25.48
C LEU A 365 17.69 -7.27 24.16
N ILE A 366 16.80 -7.66 23.23
CA ILE A 366 16.62 -6.97 21.94
C ILE A 366 16.02 -5.57 22.17
N LEU A 367 14.98 -5.47 23.00
CA LEU A 367 14.31 -4.23 23.33
C LEU A 367 15.24 -3.25 24.07
N ALA A 368 16.02 -3.75 25.03
CA ALA A 368 17.02 -2.96 25.75
C ALA A 368 18.11 -2.44 24.80
N SER A 369 18.63 -3.30 23.91
CA SER A 369 19.61 -2.91 22.89
C SER A 369 19.05 -1.83 21.95
N ALA A 370 17.81 -1.99 21.47
CA ALA A 370 17.16 -1.02 20.59
C ALA A 370 16.91 0.32 21.29
N ARG A 371 16.45 0.29 22.55
CA ARG A 371 16.27 1.50 23.37
C ARG A 371 17.60 2.22 23.61
N TRP A 372 18.65 1.49 23.98
CA TRP A 372 19.97 2.08 24.18
C TRP A 372 20.47 2.73 22.88
N TYR A 373 20.41 2.01 21.75
CA TYR A 373 20.89 2.50 20.47
C TYR A 373 20.14 3.76 20.00
N THR A 374 18.80 3.72 20.04
CA THR A 374 17.95 4.87 19.67
C THR A 374 18.18 6.06 20.59
N TRP A 375 18.37 5.83 21.89
CA TRP A 375 18.71 6.87 22.85
C TRP A 375 20.08 7.51 22.57
N GLN A 376 21.11 6.71 22.30
CA GLN A 376 22.44 7.23 21.96
C GLN A 376 22.41 8.07 20.68
N ILE A 377 21.71 7.60 19.63
CA ILE A 377 21.52 8.40 18.41
C ILE A 377 20.83 9.72 18.75
N ALA A 378 19.75 9.70 19.53
CA ALA A 378 19.01 10.90 19.88
C ALA A 378 19.88 11.91 20.65
N GLN A 379 20.67 11.44 21.63
CA GLN A 379 21.60 12.28 22.39
C GLN A 379 22.66 12.91 21.48
N SER A 380 23.34 12.10 20.65
CA SER A 380 24.36 12.63 19.72
C SER A 380 23.76 13.61 18.70
N MET A 381 22.56 13.35 18.19
CA MET A 381 21.87 14.27 17.29
C MET A 381 21.48 15.57 18.00
N GLN A 382 21.02 15.49 19.25
CA GLN A 382 20.66 16.66 20.05
C GLN A 382 21.88 17.56 20.31
N GLU A 383 23.03 16.98 20.65
CA GLU A 383 24.29 17.71 20.82
C GLU A 383 24.72 18.40 19.52
N LEU A 384 24.69 17.68 18.39
CA LEU A 384 25.03 18.23 17.07
C LEU A 384 24.09 19.36 16.67
N PHE A 385 22.77 19.19 16.86
CA PHE A 385 21.79 20.22 16.56
C PHE A 385 21.94 21.44 17.45
N GLN A 386 22.20 21.26 18.75
CA GLN A 386 22.41 22.36 19.68
C GLN A 386 23.70 23.13 19.33
N ALA A 387 24.80 22.43 19.05
CA ALA A 387 26.05 23.05 18.62
C ALA A 387 25.87 23.85 17.31
N ARG A 388 25.18 23.27 16.32
CA ARG A 388 24.91 23.96 15.05
C ARG A 388 23.99 25.16 15.23
N PHE A 389 22.94 25.03 16.05
CA PHE A 389 22.02 26.13 16.36
C PHE A 389 22.75 27.30 17.02
N LEU A 390 23.59 27.03 18.01
CA LEU A 390 24.38 28.06 18.69
C LEU A 390 25.38 28.75 17.74
N ALA A 391 26.04 27.99 16.86
CA ALA A 391 26.93 28.57 15.84
C ALA A 391 26.19 29.50 14.87
N MET A 392 25.04 29.06 14.34
CA MET A 392 24.21 29.89 13.44
C MET A 392 23.66 31.13 14.15
N ALA A 393 23.22 30.99 15.41
CA ALA A 393 22.73 32.13 16.21
C ALA A 393 23.84 33.15 16.53
N ALA A 394 25.10 32.73 16.55
CA ALA A 394 26.24 33.65 16.69
C ALA A 394 26.58 34.33 15.36
N GLU A 395 26.54 33.61 14.23
CA GLU A 395 26.71 34.14 12.88
C GLU A 395 25.65 35.21 12.54
N ASP A 396 24.38 35.00 12.92
CA ASP A 396 23.29 35.97 12.69
C ASP A 396 23.38 37.23 13.57
N ARG A 397 24.16 37.20 14.66
CA ARG A 397 24.35 38.33 15.59
C ARG A 397 25.59 39.18 15.26
N ALA A 398 26.52 38.64 14.48
CA ALA A 398 27.72 39.32 14.00
C ALA A 398 27.42 40.10 12.71
#